data_AF-A0A7S2LW37-F1
#
_entry.id   AF-A0A7S2LW37-F1
#
_cell.length_a   1.000
_cell.length_b   1.000
_cell.length_c   1.000
_cell.angle_alpha   90.00
_cell.angle_beta   90.00
_cell.angle_gamma   90.00
#
_symmetry.space_group_name_H-M   'P 1'
#
loop_
_entity.id
_entity.type
_entity.pdbx_description
1 polymer ?
#
loop_
_entity_poly.entity_id
_entity_poly.type
_entity_poly.pdbx_seq_one_letter_code
_entity_poly.pdbx_strand_id
1 'polypeptide(L)'
;MACCSKIICNGCEYANHIREMEGCLDRKCPFCRTATPKSQEEAARIQMKRIKANDPVAIRQMGGYCNQEGDYDGAIEYFKKAAGLGDLGAHYELSVMYREGKGVEKDDK
;
A
#
# COMPACT_ATOMS: atom_id res chain seq x y z
N MET A 1 -0.17 -4.65 7.07
CA MET A 1 0.61 -3.76 6.18
C MET A 1 1.51 -2.89 7.07
N ALA A 2 2.81 -2.85 6.80
CA ALA A 2 3.77 -2.19 7.67
C ALA A 2 3.62 -0.65 7.61
N CYS A 3 3.72 0.04 8.75
CA CYS A 3 3.61 1.51 8.85
C CYS A 3 4.52 2.28 7.86
N CYS A 4 5.66 1.71 7.47
CA CYS A 4 6.60 2.32 6.53
C CYS A 4 6.53 1.77 5.11
N SER A 5 5.48 1.00 4.78
CA SER A 5 5.28 0.39 3.47
C SER A 5 6.43 -0.50 2.97
N LYS A 6 7.35 -0.88 3.87
CA LYS A 6 8.45 -1.82 3.60
C LYS A 6 8.07 -3.19 4.11
N ILE A 7 8.33 -4.20 3.29
CA ILE A 7 8.08 -5.60 3.60
C ILE A 7 9.41 -6.31 3.88
N ILE A 8 9.38 -7.21 4.86
CA ILE A 8 10.41 -8.23 5.07
C ILE A 8 9.89 -9.55 4.52
N CYS A 9 10.74 -10.57 4.41
CA CYS A 9 10.23 -11.89 4.02
C CYS A 9 9.26 -12.44 5.08
N ASN A 10 8.33 -13.29 4.66
CA ASN A 10 7.29 -13.86 5.53
C ASN A 10 7.88 -14.56 6.77
N GLY A 11 9.04 -15.22 6.62
CA GLY A 11 9.75 -15.85 7.73
C GLY A 11 10.22 -14.83 8.78
N CYS A 12 10.77 -13.69 8.37
CA CYS A 12 11.16 -12.63 9.30
C CYS A 12 9.94 -11.94 9.93
N GLU A 13 8.83 -11.78 9.19
CA GLU A 13 7.59 -11.25 9.76
C GLU A 13 7.05 -12.19 10.84
N TYR A 14 7.01 -13.49 10.55
CA TYR A 14 6.57 -14.51 11.49
C TYR A 14 7.45 -14.58 12.74
N ALA A 15 8.78 -14.58 12.57
CA ALA A 15 9.72 -14.59 13.68
C ALA A 15 9.59 -13.34 14.58
N ASN A 16 9.38 -12.16 13.99
CA ASN A 16 9.09 -10.95 14.77
C ASN A 16 7.77 -11.07 15.53
N HIS A 17 6.73 -11.60 14.89
CA HIS A 17 5.43 -11.78 15.53
C HIS A 17 5.49 -12.73 16.72
N ILE A 18 6.20 -13.87 16.61
CA ILE A 18 6.41 -14.79 17.74
C ILE A 18 7.07 -14.06 18.90
N ARG A 19 8.18 -13.35 18.65
CA ARG A 19 8.91 -12.63 19.71
C ARG A 19 8.07 -11.57 20.40
N GLU A 20 7.22 -10.87 19.64
CA GLU A 20 6.29 -9.88 20.20
C GLU A 20 5.25 -10.55 21.11
N MET A 21 4.70 -11.71 20.70
CA MET A 21 3.74 -12.46 21.52
C MET A 21 4.37 -13.03 22.78
N GLU A 22 5.52 -13.71 22.67
CA GLU A 22 6.24 -14.29 23.81
C GLU A 22 6.67 -13.23 24.83
N GLY A 23 7.01 -12.03 24.35
CA GLY A 23 7.39 -10.90 25.20
C GLY A 23 6.23 -10.08 25.74
N CYS A 24 4.98 -10.43 25.44
CA CYS A 24 3.80 -9.61 25.74
C CYS A 24 3.95 -8.15 25.26
N LEU A 25 4.52 -7.95 24.07
CA LEU A 25 4.79 -6.64 23.49
C LEU A 25 3.72 -6.25 22.46
N ASP A 26 3.40 -4.96 22.39
CA ASP A 26 2.60 -4.41 21.28
C ASP A 26 3.29 -4.68 19.93
N ARG A 27 2.51 -5.12 18.94
CA ARG A 27 2.97 -5.32 17.56
C ARG A 27 3.51 -4.00 16.98
N LYS A 28 4.70 -4.06 16.39
CA LYS A 28 5.38 -2.89 15.81
C LYS A 28 5.74 -3.15 14.36
N CYS A 29 5.92 -2.05 13.62
CA CYS A 29 6.47 -2.11 12.28
C CYS A 29 7.91 -2.67 12.34
N PRO A 30 8.24 -3.73 11.58
CA PRO A 30 9.56 -4.35 11.63
C PRO A 30 10.73 -3.42 11.28
N PHE A 31 10.50 -2.40 10.46
CA PHE A 31 11.53 -1.45 10.04
C PHE A 31 11.58 -0.20 10.93
N CYS A 32 10.46 0.53 11.07
CA CYS A 32 10.46 1.82 11.77
C CYS A 32 10.07 1.71 13.25
N ARG A 33 9.77 0.51 13.76
CA ARG A 33 9.38 0.20 15.15
C ARG A 33 8.19 0.99 15.71
N THR A 34 7.51 1.78 14.89
CA THR A 34 6.24 2.43 15.25
C THR A 34 5.21 1.35 15.54
N ALA A 35 4.43 1.53 16.61
CA ALA A 35 3.32 0.64 16.94
C ALA A 35 2.36 0.52 15.74
N THR A 36 1.81 -0.68 15.54
CA THR A 36 0.78 -0.86 14.52
C THR A 36 -0.48 -0.08 14.89
N PRO A 37 -1.14 0.59 13.93
CA PRO A 37 -2.36 1.34 14.21
C PRO A 37 -3.45 0.42 14.79
N LYS A 38 -4.15 0.89 15.81
CA LYS A 38 -5.23 0.15 16.49
C LYS A 38 -6.61 0.49 15.93
N SER A 39 -6.72 1.54 15.12
CA SER A 39 -7.95 1.96 14.44
C SER A 39 -7.72 2.28 12.96
N GLN A 40 -8.81 2.31 12.19
CA GLN A 40 -8.78 2.74 10.80
C GLN A 40 -8.33 4.20 10.66
N GLU A 41 -8.75 5.08 11.56
CA GLU A 41 -8.36 6.49 11.55
C GLU A 41 -6.84 6.67 11.74
N GLU A 42 -6.26 5.93 12.68
CA GLU A 42 -4.80 5.94 12.87
C GLU A 42 -4.06 5.42 11.63
N ALA A 43 -4.58 4.34 11.03
CA ALA A 43 -4.01 3.78 9.81
C ALA A 43 -4.07 4.80 8.65
N ALA A 44 -5.22 5.46 8.45
CA ALA A 44 -5.39 6.49 7.43
C ALA A 44 -4.46 7.68 7.65
N ARG A 45 -4.30 8.13 8.91
CA ARG A 45 -3.36 9.20 9.26
C ARG A 45 -1.91 8.83 8.92
N ILE A 46 -1.50 7.61 9.25
CA ILE A 46 -0.15 7.09 8.93
C ILE A 46 0.04 7.01 7.42
N GLN A 47 -0.96 6.49 6.71
CA GLN A 47 -0.91 6.36 5.26
C GLN A 47 -0.83 7.74 4.57
N MET A 48 -1.63 8.71 5.02
CA MET A 48 -1.58 10.08 4.50
C MET A 48 -0.21 10.74 4.72
N LYS A 49 0.45 10.46 5.85
CA LYS A 49 1.82 10.89 6.08
C LYS A 49 2.79 10.28 5.05
N ARG A 50 2.61 9.01 4.67
CA ARG A 50 3.44 8.33 3.65
C ARG A 50 3.19 8.85 2.24
N ILE A 51 1.93 9.11 1.88
CA ILE A 51 1.56 9.72 0.59
C ILE A 51 2.19 11.10 0.44
N LYS A 52 2.12 11.94 1.49
CA LYS A 52 2.78 13.25 1.52
C LYS A 52 4.30 13.16 1.38
N ALA A 53 4.90 12.05 1.80
CA ALA A 53 6.32 11.75 1.63
C ALA A 53 6.66 11.10 0.28
N ASN A 54 5.70 11.01 -0.66
CA ASN A 54 5.85 10.32 -1.95
C ASN A 54 6.28 8.85 -1.81
N ASP A 55 5.76 8.14 -0.82
CA ASP A 55 5.97 6.68 -0.71
C ASP A 55 5.17 5.97 -1.83
N PRO A 56 5.84 5.31 -2.80
CA PRO A 56 5.18 4.70 -3.96
C PRO A 56 4.12 3.65 -3.58
N VAL A 57 4.41 2.87 -2.54
CA VAL A 57 3.52 1.78 -2.10
C VAL A 57 2.28 2.36 -1.43
N ALA A 58 2.43 3.39 -0.61
CA ALA A 58 1.29 4.07 0.03
C ALA A 58 0.40 4.78 -1.00
N ILE A 59 1.00 5.39 -2.03
CA ILE A 59 0.28 6.01 -3.15
C ILE A 59 -0.49 4.95 -3.93
N ARG A 60 0.12 3.82 -4.28
CA ARG A 60 -0.56 2.71 -4.95
C ARG A 60 -1.75 2.21 -4.13
N GLN A 61 -1.60 2.09 -2.82
CA GLN A 61 -2.69 1.63 -1.97
C GLN A 61 -3.90 2.56 -1.97
N MET A 62 -3.69 3.88 -2.08
CA MET A 62 -4.81 4.81 -2.30
C MET A 62 -5.50 4.56 -3.62
N GLY A 63 -4.74 4.35 -4.70
CA GLY A 63 -5.33 3.97 -5.99
C GLY A 63 -6.16 2.69 -5.90
N GLY A 64 -5.69 1.72 -5.11
CA GLY A 64 -6.43 0.49 -4.80
C GLY A 64 -7.76 0.76 -4.08
N TYR A 65 -7.78 1.69 -3.11
CA TYR A 65 -9.01 2.11 -2.45
C TYR A 65 -9.98 2.81 -3.40
N CYS A 66 -9.52 3.78 -4.20
CA CYS A 66 -10.34 4.42 -5.23
C CYS A 66 -10.95 3.39 -6.19
N ASN A 67 -10.16 2.41 -6.65
CA ASN A 67 -10.63 1.34 -7.54
C ASN A 67 -11.72 0.47 -6.88
N GLN A 68 -11.59 0.16 -5.59
CA GLN A 68 -12.60 -0.59 -4.84
C GLN A 68 -13.89 0.20 -4.63
N GLU A 69 -13.80 1.52 -4.51
CA GLU A 69 -14.95 2.43 -4.40
C GLU A 69 -15.60 2.74 -5.76
N GLY A 70 -15.00 2.29 -6.86
CA GLY A 70 -15.47 2.53 -8.23
C GLY A 70 -15.02 3.87 -8.82
N ASP A 71 -14.18 4.63 -8.10
CA ASP A 71 -13.49 5.82 -8.61
C ASP A 71 -12.28 5.40 -9.45
N TYR A 72 -12.55 5.00 -10.68
CA TYR A 72 -11.50 4.52 -11.58
C TYR A 72 -10.55 5.63 -12.04
N ASP A 73 -11.07 6.85 -12.23
CA ASP A 73 -10.24 8.00 -12.63
C ASP A 73 -9.22 8.34 -11.53
N GLY A 74 -9.68 8.44 -10.28
CA GLY A 74 -8.80 8.63 -9.12
C GLY A 74 -7.82 7.47 -8.96
N ALA A 75 -8.25 6.23 -9.17
CA ALA A 75 -7.38 5.07 -9.12
C ALA A 75 -6.23 5.17 -10.13
N ILE A 76 -6.54 5.50 -11.38
CA ILE A 76 -5.55 5.66 -12.46
C ILE A 76 -4.57 6.79 -12.15
N GLU A 77 -5.02 7.92 -11.62
CA GLU A 77 -4.13 9.02 -11.24
C GLU A 77 -3.13 8.59 -10.15
N TYR A 78 -3.61 7.93 -9.10
CA TYR A 78 -2.74 7.40 -8.05
C TYR A 78 -1.77 6.35 -8.57
N PHE A 79 -2.24 5.41 -9.39
CA PHE A 79 -1.36 4.38 -9.95
C PHE A 79 -0.31 4.97 -10.90
N LYS A 80 -0.68 5.94 -11.77
CA LYS A 80 0.29 6.66 -12.61
C LYS A 80 1.35 7.36 -11.77
N LYS A 81 0.94 8.03 -10.69
CA LYS A 81 1.88 8.69 -9.77
C LYS A 81 2.84 7.69 -9.10
N ALA A 82 2.32 6.57 -8.59
CA ALA A 82 3.15 5.54 -7.97
C ALA A 82 4.10 4.86 -8.97
N ALA A 83 3.63 4.57 -10.18
CA ALA A 83 4.42 4.02 -11.28
C ALA A 83 5.54 4.97 -11.70
N GLY A 84 5.27 6.28 -11.78
CA GLY A 84 6.29 7.30 -12.02
C GLY A 84 7.39 7.39 -10.94
N LEU A 85 7.13 6.84 -9.75
CA LEU A 85 8.10 6.70 -8.65
C LEU A 85 8.79 5.32 -8.63
N GLY A 86 8.55 4.47 -9.64
CA GLY A 86 9.17 3.15 -9.80
C GLY A 86 8.44 2.01 -9.09
N ASP A 87 7.17 2.18 -8.68
CA ASP A 87 6.40 1.09 -8.08
C ASP A 87 5.98 0.05 -9.13
N LEU A 88 6.58 -1.14 -9.07
CA LEU A 88 6.23 -2.25 -9.96
C LEU A 88 4.78 -2.72 -9.76
N GLY A 89 4.27 -2.65 -8.54
CA GLY A 89 2.87 -2.97 -8.26
C GLY A 89 1.93 -2.03 -8.98
N ALA A 90 2.26 -0.74 -9.08
CA ALA A 90 1.40 0.26 -9.69
C ALA A 90 1.36 0.10 -11.21
N HIS A 91 2.48 -0.29 -11.82
CA HIS A 91 2.49 -0.71 -13.22
C HIS A 91 1.57 -1.90 -13.46
N TYR A 92 1.61 -2.92 -12.60
CA TYR A 92 0.71 -4.06 -12.71
C TYR A 92 -0.76 -3.64 -12.59
N GLU A 93 -1.12 -2.82 -11.59
CA GLU A 93 -2.50 -2.33 -11.43
C GLU A 93 -2.97 -1.53 -12.65
N LEU A 94 -2.12 -0.66 -13.21
CA LEU A 94 -2.43 0.06 -14.45
C LEU A 94 -2.69 -0.90 -15.61
N SER A 95 -1.82 -1.89 -15.82
CA SER A 95 -2.03 -2.91 -16.86
C SER A 95 -3.36 -3.64 -16.70
N VAL A 96 -3.78 -3.93 -15.46
CA VAL A 96 -5.10 -4.51 -15.19
C VAL A 96 -6.21 -3.54 -15.56
N MET A 97 -6.11 -2.25 -15.21
CA MET A 97 -7.13 -1.24 -15.55
C MET A 97 -7.29 -1.08 -17.06
N TYR A 98 -6.20 -1.03 -17.82
CA TYR A 98 -6.23 -0.98 -19.29
C TYR A 98 -6.80 -2.26 -19.90
N ARG A 99 -6.37 -3.44 -19.44
CA ARG A 99 -6.90 -4.72 -19.93
C ARG A 99 -8.38 -4.90 -19.64
N GLU A 100 -8.89 -4.34 -18.54
CA GLU A 100 -10.30 -4.46 -18.16
C GLU A 100 -11.17 -3.31 -18.68
N GLY A 101 -10.56 -2.24 -19.22
CA GLY A 101 -11.28 -1.03 -19.65
C GLY A 101 -11.93 -0.27 -18.48
N LYS A 102 -11.34 -0.32 -17.29
CA LYS A 102 -11.87 0.36 -16.09
C LYS A 102 -11.37 1.80 -16.04
N GLY A 103 -12.25 2.78 -16.29
CA GLY A 103 -11.91 4.20 -16.32
C GLY A 103 -11.05 4.63 -17.52
N VAL A 104 -10.71 3.70 -18.42
CA VAL A 104 -9.95 3.93 -19.65
C VAL A 104 -10.50 3.06 -20.78
N GLU A 105 -10.20 3.47 -22.01
CA GLU A 105 -10.42 2.59 -23.16
C GLU A 105 -9.61 1.30 -22.97
N LYS A 106 -10.25 0.16 -23.27
CA LYS A 106 -9.64 -1.15 -23.13
C LYS A 106 -8.46 -1.27 -24.10
N ASP A 107 -7.30 -1.64 -23.58
CA ASP A 107 -6.11 -1.95 -24.38
C ASP A 107 -5.52 -3.29 -23.92
N ASP A 108 -5.50 -4.26 -24.83
CA ASP A 108 -5.04 -5.63 -24.59
C ASP A 108 -3.62 -5.89 -25.15
N LYS A 109 -2.95 -4.85 -25.68
CA LYS A 109 -1.62 -4.97 -26.30
C LYS A 109 -0.48 -5.23 -25.33
#